data_AF-A0A527G2B1-F1
#
_entry.id   AF-A0A527G2B1-F1
#
_cell.length_a   1.000
_cell.length_b   1.000
_cell.length_c   1.000
_cell.angle_alpha   90.00
_cell.angle_beta   90.00
_cell.angle_gamma   90.00
#
_symmetry.space_group_name_H-M   'P 1'
#
loop_
_entity.id
_entity.type
_entity.pdbx_description
1 polymer ?
#
loop_
_entity_poly.entity_id
_entity_poly.type
_entity_poly.pdbx_seq_one_letter_code
_entity_poly.pdbx_strand_id
1 'polypeptide(L)'
;LGIHVLDIARFLLGDVSTITTRTARINPSIAGEDVATMLMDHKSGATSVVDCSYATKLATEPFPETLIEIDGSDGTIRLAQEYRLTVTGRNGTVVTDVSPPLLPWASRP
;
A
#
# COMPACT_ATOMS: atom_id res chain seq x y z
N LEU A 1 5.03 -0.80 10.96
CA LEU A 1 4.32 -1.00 9.68
C LEU A 1 3.45 0.19 9.31
N GLY A 2 2.30 0.41 9.98
CA GLY A 2 1.32 1.44 9.58
C GLY A 2 1.88 2.85 9.36
N ILE A 3 2.89 3.26 10.15
CA ILE A 3 3.57 4.56 9.96
C ILE A 3 4.16 4.74 8.55
N HIS A 4 4.73 3.68 7.95
CA HIS A 4 5.31 3.76 6.60
C HIS A 4 4.23 3.89 5.53
N VAL A 5 3.13 3.14 5.66
CA VAL A 5 2.05 3.18 4.67
C VAL A 5 1.28 4.50 4.73
N LEU A 6 1.11 5.06 5.94
CA LEU A 6 0.61 6.43 6.10
C LEU A 6 1.53 7.47 5.45
N ASP A 7 2.85 7.31 5.55
CA ASP A 7 3.80 8.21 4.91
C ASP A 7 3.77 8.08 3.38
N ILE A 8 3.65 6.86 2.84
CA ILE A 8 3.42 6.62 1.41
C ILE A 8 2.14 7.33 0.92
N ALA A 9 1.03 7.19 1.66
CA ALA A 9 -0.21 7.86 1.29
C ALA A 9 -0.07 9.38 1.29
N ARG A 10 0.63 9.95 2.26
CA ARG A 10 0.95 11.39 2.30
C ARG A 10 1.86 11.82 1.14
N PHE A 11 2.86 11.02 0.82
CA PHE A 11 3.79 11.28 -0.28
C PHE A 11 3.08 11.29 -1.63
N LEU A 12 2.18 10.34 -1.86
CA LEU A 12 1.49 10.18 -3.15
C LEU A 12 0.29 11.11 -3.32
N LEU A 13 -0.50 11.33 -2.26
CA LEU A 13 -1.81 12.00 -2.35
C LEU A 13 -1.87 13.34 -1.59
N GLY A 14 -0.79 13.71 -0.89
CA GLY A 14 -0.69 14.92 -0.09
C GLY A 14 -1.16 14.75 1.37
N ASP A 15 -1.06 15.82 2.15
CA ASP A 15 -1.45 15.81 3.56
C ASP A 15 -2.93 15.47 3.79
N VAL A 16 -3.20 14.77 4.90
CA VAL A 16 -4.53 14.31 5.32
C VAL A 16 -5.23 15.39 6.16
N SER A 17 -6.52 15.62 5.92
CA SER A 17 -7.37 16.49 6.75
C SER A 17 -8.07 15.73 7.86
N THR A 18 -8.60 14.54 7.54
CA THR A 18 -9.42 13.72 8.43
C THR A 18 -9.10 12.26 8.22
N ILE A 19 -9.09 11.50 9.31
CA ILE A 19 -8.84 10.06 9.31
C ILE A 19 -9.86 9.37 10.22
N THR A 20 -10.43 8.27 9.73
CA THR A 20 -11.23 7.34 10.53
C THR A 20 -10.55 5.98 10.54
N THR A 21 -10.32 5.43 11.73
CA THR A 21 -9.54 4.20 11.90
C THR A 21 -10.33 3.12 12.63
N ARG A 22 -10.10 1.86 12.25
CA ARG A 22 -10.48 0.67 13.01
C ARG A 22 -9.26 -0.20 13.20
N THR A 23 -9.11 -0.77 14.39
CA THR A 23 -8.03 -1.71 14.72
C THR A 23 -8.62 -3.00 15.26
N ALA A 24 -7.88 -4.09 15.10
CA ALA A 24 -8.21 -5.37 15.70
C ALA A 24 -6.93 -6.09 16.13
N ARG A 25 -7.07 -6.95 17.13
CA ARG A 25 -6.05 -7.92 17.53
C ARG A 25 -6.55 -9.31 17.18
N ILE A 26 -5.87 -9.97 16.26
CA ILE A 26 -6.19 -11.31 15.79
C ILE A 26 -5.26 -12.34 16.42
N ASN A 27 -3.95 -12.06 16.50
CA ASN A 27 -3.00 -12.94 17.14
C ASN A 27 -3.18 -12.92 18.68
N PRO A 28 -3.57 -14.04 19.30
CA PRO A 28 -3.82 -14.08 20.75
C PRO A 28 -2.54 -13.98 21.57
N SER A 29 -1.38 -14.23 20.98
CA SER A 29 -0.07 -14.27 21.65
C SER A 29 0.60 -12.90 21.83
N ILE A 30 -0.02 -11.83 21.31
CA ILE A 30 0.47 -10.45 21.47
C ILE A 30 -0.52 -9.61 22.28
N ALA A 31 -0.06 -8.48 22.81
CA ALA A 31 -0.90 -7.54 23.55
C ALA A 31 -1.52 -6.44 22.67
N GLY A 32 -0.83 -6.01 21.62
CA GLY A 32 -1.25 -4.92 20.73
C GLY A 32 -2.13 -5.37 19.56
N GLU A 33 -2.66 -4.41 18.81
CA GLU A 33 -3.30 -4.64 17.52
C GLU A 33 -2.30 -5.11 16.47
N ASP A 34 -2.72 -6.03 15.60
CA ASP A 34 -1.95 -6.52 14.46
C ASP A 34 -2.67 -6.31 13.12
N VAL A 35 -3.86 -5.69 13.16
CA VAL A 35 -4.64 -5.29 11.99
C VAL A 35 -5.14 -3.86 12.18
N ALA A 36 -5.00 -3.04 11.16
CA ALA A 36 -5.59 -1.69 11.11
C ALA A 36 -6.12 -1.38 9.71
N THR A 37 -7.27 -0.70 9.67
CA THR A 37 -7.87 -0.14 8.45
C THR A 37 -8.19 1.33 8.69
N MET A 38 -7.75 2.19 7.80
CA MET A 38 -7.83 3.64 7.90
C MET A 38 -8.43 4.21 6.61
N LEU A 39 -9.51 4.98 6.75
CA LEU A 39 -10.09 5.78 5.68
C LEU A 39 -9.65 7.23 5.86
N MET A 40 -9.06 7.82 4.84
CA MET A 40 -8.45 9.15 4.91
C MET A 40 -8.98 10.08 3.83
N ASP A 41 -9.33 11.30 4.24
CA ASP A 41 -9.60 12.41 3.33
C ASP A 41 -8.35 13.28 3.22
N HIS A 42 -7.86 13.48 2.00
CA HIS A 42 -6.69 14.31 1.73
C HIS A 42 -7.10 15.75 1.45
N LYS A 43 -6.24 16.72 1.83
CA LYS A 43 -6.46 18.15 1.54
C LYS A 43 -6.54 18.45 0.04
N SER A 44 -5.99 17.57 -0.80
CA SER A 44 -6.08 17.62 -2.26
C SER A 44 -7.49 17.30 -2.80
N GLY A 45 -8.38 16.75 -1.96
CA GLY A 45 -9.69 16.23 -2.35
C GLY A 45 -9.71 14.74 -2.69
N ALA A 46 -8.55 14.06 -2.65
CA ALA A 46 -8.48 12.62 -2.83
C ALA A 46 -8.94 11.87 -1.56
N THR A 47 -9.44 10.64 -1.74
CA THR A 47 -9.73 9.70 -0.65
C THR A 47 -8.81 8.49 -0.78
N SER A 48 -8.31 7.98 0.34
CA SER A 48 -7.54 6.74 0.34
C SER A 48 -7.97 5.78 1.45
N VAL A 49 -7.74 4.50 1.20
CA VAL A 49 -7.82 3.43 2.20
C VAL A 49 -6.42 2.91 2.43
N VAL A 50 -6.00 2.87 3.69
CA VAL A 50 -4.80 2.17 4.11
C VAL A 50 -5.22 1.01 4.98
N ASP A 51 -4.87 -0.20 4.57
CA ASP A 51 -5.01 -1.40 5.36
C ASP A 51 -3.65 -2.06 5.56
N CYS A 52 -3.41 -2.52 6.78
CA CYS A 52 -2.20 -3.25 7.11
C CYS A 52 -2.50 -4.33 8.16
N SER A 53 -1.94 -5.52 7.94
CA SER A 53 -2.22 -6.70 8.74
C SER A 53 -0.98 -7.61 8.81
N TYR A 54 -0.58 -7.97 10.03
CA TYR A 54 0.37 -9.07 10.27
C TYR A 54 -0.34 -10.42 10.49
N ALA A 55 -1.68 -10.42 10.51
CA ALA A 55 -2.48 -11.62 10.75
C ALA A 55 -3.02 -12.27 9.46
N THR A 56 -2.79 -11.65 8.30
CA THR A 56 -3.26 -12.16 7.02
C THR A 56 -2.44 -13.38 6.61
N LYS A 57 -3.11 -14.47 6.23
CA LYS A 57 -2.48 -15.69 5.71
C LYS A 57 -2.82 -15.85 4.24
N LEU A 58 -1.83 -15.68 3.37
CA LEU A 58 -1.97 -15.83 1.92
C LEU A 58 -1.17 -17.04 1.43
N ALA A 59 -1.48 -17.51 0.22
CA ALA A 59 -0.74 -18.59 -0.42
C ALA A 59 0.71 -18.18 -0.75
N THR A 60 0.89 -16.93 -1.17
CA THR A 60 2.18 -16.28 -1.38
C THR A 60 2.31 -15.13 -0.38
N GLU A 61 3.35 -15.16 0.44
CA GLU A 61 3.61 -14.12 1.44
C GLU A 61 4.17 -12.86 0.74
N PRO A 62 3.45 -11.71 0.76
CA PRO A 62 3.90 -10.51 0.08
C PRO A 62 4.98 -9.74 0.83
N PHE A 63 5.29 -10.06 2.09
CA PHE A 63 6.25 -9.26 2.86
C PHE A 63 7.61 -9.13 2.13
N PRO A 64 8.18 -7.92 2.00
CA PRO A 64 7.76 -6.62 2.56
C PRO A 64 7.06 -5.67 1.55
N GLU A 65 6.46 -6.19 0.47
CA GLU A 65 5.84 -5.40 -0.58
C GLU A 65 4.63 -4.60 -0.08
N THR A 66 4.54 -3.34 -0.50
CA THR A 66 3.34 -2.51 -0.31
C THR A 66 2.61 -2.42 -1.64
N LEU A 67 1.37 -2.91 -1.67
CA LEU A 67 0.53 -2.89 -2.86
C LEU A 67 -0.24 -1.57 -2.93
N ILE A 68 -0.40 -1.02 -4.13
CA ILE A 68 -0.97 0.31 -4.32
C ILE A 68 -1.95 0.32 -5.49
N GLU A 69 -3.12 0.92 -5.27
CA GLU A 69 -4.08 1.23 -6.31
C GLU A 69 -4.40 2.73 -6.29
N ILE A 70 -4.25 3.40 -7.44
CA ILE A 70 -4.59 4.82 -7.61
C ILE A 70 -5.48 4.97 -8.83
N ASP A 71 -6.59 5.67 -8.65
CA ASP A 71 -7.48 6.08 -9.72
C ASP A 71 -7.39 7.59 -9.90
N GLY A 72 -7.23 8.02 -11.16
CA GLY A 72 -7.18 9.42 -11.55
C GLY A 72 -8.12 9.69 -12.72
N SER A 73 -8.28 10.98 -13.07
CA SER A 73 -9.17 11.42 -14.16
C SER A 73 -8.81 10.83 -15.53
N ASP A 74 -7.54 10.52 -15.75
CA ASP A 74 -7.02 10.11 -17.06
C ASP A 74 -6.52 8.66 -17.11
N GLY A 75 -6.69 7.92 -16.01
CA GLY A 75 -6.16 6.56 -15.94
C GLY A 75 -6.02 6.01 -14.53
N THR A 76 -5.34 4.87 -14.46
CA THR A 76 -5.15 4.10 -13.23
C THR A 76 -3.71 3.61 -13.11
N ILE A 77 -3.25 3.50 -11.86
CA ILE A 77 -1.98 2.88 -11.49
C ILE A 77 -2.28 1.72 -10.55
N ARG A 78 -1.65 0.57 -10.81
CA ARG A 78 -1.71 -0.62 -9.97
C ARG A 78 -0.30 -1.14 -9.74
N LEU A 79 0.19 -1.09 -8.51
CA LEU A 79 1.40 -1.78 -8.06
C LEU A 79 0.96 -3.06 -7.34
N ALA A 80 1.07 -4.18 -8.03
CA ALA A 80 0.71 -5.50 -7.53
C ALA A 80 1.95 -6.23 -6.96
N GLN A 81 1.72 -7.42 -6.40
CA GLN A 81 2.78 -8.32 -5.94
C GLN A 81 3.83 -8.56 -7.04
N GLU A 82 5.02 -9.00 -6.63
CA GLU A 82 6.18 -9.21 -7.48
C GLU A 82 6.64 -7.93 -8.18
N TYR A 83 6.40 -6.77 -7.54
CA TYR A 83 6.76 -5.45 -8.06
C TYR A 83 6.21 -5.16 -9.48
N ARG A 84 5.07 -5.75 -9.84
CA ARG A 84 4.43 -5.50 -11.14
C ARG A 84 3.66 -4.18 -11.11
N LEU A 85 4.19 -3.17 -11.79
CA LEU A 85 3.53 -1.90 -12.02
C LEU A 85 2.75 -1.93 -13.34
N THR A 86 1.44 -1.68 -13.27
CA THR A 86 0.56 -1.50 -14.42
C THR A 86 0.03 -0.06 -14.44
N VAL A 87 0.25 0.65 -15.55
CA VAL A 87 -0.26 1.99 -15.77
C VAL A 87 -1.18 1.96 -16.98
N THR A 88 -2.45 2.34 -16.79
CA THR A 88 -3.45 2.40 -17.87
C THR A 88 -3.92 3.84 -18.04
N GLY A 89 -3.92 4.33 -19.28
CA GLY A 89 -4.50 5.62 -19.64
C GLY A 89 -5.18 5.58 -21.00
N ARG A 90 -5.52 6.75 -21.54
CA ARG A 90 -6.25 6.86 -22.82
C ARG A 90 -5.57 6.17 -24.01
N ASN A 91 -4.25 6.08 -24.00
CA ASN A 91 -3.44 5.53 -25.10
C ASN A 91 -3.11 4.03 -24.93
N GLY A 92 -3.65 3.38 -23.89
CA GLY A 92 -3.44 1.96 -23.61
C GLY A 92 -2.81 1.69 -22.25
N THR A 93 -2.27 0.48 -22.11
CA THR A 93 -1.73 -0.05 -20.86
C THR A 93 -0.26 -0.42 -21.03
N VAL A 94 0.56 -0.04 -20.05
CA VAL A 94 1.97 -0.42 -19.95
C VAL A 94 2.18 -1.20 -18.66
N VAL A 95 2.91 -2.32 -18.74
CA VAL A 95 3.27 -3.15 -17.59
C VAL A 95 4.79 -3.18 -17.49
N THR A 96 5.31 -2.89 -16.29
CA THR A 96 6.75 -2.85 -16.00
C THR A 96 7.05 -3.54 -14.67
N ASP A 97 8.19 -4.22 -14.61
CA ASP A 97 8.78 -4.67 -13.34
C ASP A 97 9.54 -3.51 -12.70
N VAL A 98 9.16 -3.16 -11.47
CA VAL A 98 9.81 -2.09 -10.68
C VAL A 98 10.51 -2.64 -9.43
N SER A 99 10.97 -3.90 -9.50
CA SER A 99 11.76 -4.53 -8.45
C SER A 99 12.95 -3.62 -8.06
N PRO A 100 13.17 -3.38 -6.76
CA PRO A 100 14.31 -2.58 -6.31
C PRO A 100 15.61 -3.27 -6.74
N PRO A 101 16.65 -2.49 -7.11
CA PRO A 101 17.93 -3.06 -7.47
C PRO A 101 18.51 -3.84 -6.29
N LEU A 102 18.98 -5.06 -6.55
CA LEU A 102 19.65 -5.85 -5.52
C LEU A 102 21.03 -5.25 -5.26
N LEU A 103 21.19 -4.65 -4.08
CA LEU A 103 22.46 -4.08 -3.66
C LEU A 103 23.45 -5.19 -3.26
N PRO A 104 24.78 -4.98 -3.39
CA PRO A 104 25.77 -6.03 -3.11
C PRO A 104 25.75 -6.59 -1.68
N TRP A 105 25.16 -5.85 -0.76
CA TRP A 105 25.04 -6.19 0.66
C TRP A 105 23.66 -6.75 1.04
N ALA A 106 22.74 -6.91 0.08
CA ALA A 106 21.36 -7.33 0.32
C ALA A 106 21.05 -8.69 -0.35
N SER A 107 20.01 -9.36 0.16
CA SER A 107 19.39 -10.53 -0.46
C SER A 107 17.90 -10.25 -0.71
N ARG A 108 17.29 -10.97 -1.66
CA ARG A 108 15.82 -10.97 -1.77
C ARG A 108 15.23 -11.62 -0.50
N PRO A 109 14.06 -11.16 -0.03
CA PRO A 109 13.31 -11.79 1.06
C PRO A 109 13.04 -13.28 0.80
#